data_AF-A0A3D0S5K4-F1
#
_entry.id   AF-A0A3D0S5K4-F1
#
_cell.length_a   1.000
_cell.length_b   1.000
_cell.length_c   1.000
_cell.angle_alpha   90.00
_cell.angle_beta   90.00
_cell.angle_gamma   90.00
#
_symmetry.space_group_name_H-M   'P 1'
#
loop_
_entity.id
_entity.type
_entity.pdbx_description
1 polymer ?
#
loop_
_entity_poly.entity_id
_entity_poly.type
_entity_poly.pdbx_seq_one_letter_code
_entity_poly.pdbx_strand_id
1 'polypeptide(L)'
;VLGPDQHVVLTADAGPAKRYRDFLAVSRGRRRVVVGTRAAAFAPVVALGLVVIWDDGDDLHAEPRAPYPHAREVLLLRAEGEGTAALVGGFATSVEADQLVRTGWAHQLAASREVLRERLITSVAGADEHALARDPLARVTRVPTEVHRTIRDALAVGPVLVQTPRSGYAAALACERCRNPARCRVCAGPLALSSATAPPTCRWCGASDESWACPECGHRGLRAPVVGETRTAEELGRAFAGTVVRTSGGDRVLATVAAEPAIVVATPGAEPVAEGGYAAVVLLDTWLVLGLAQLRAEEEALRRWANAAALIRPGGRCVLVGDPAHPALQALVRWDPAGFAAREAAQRREAHLPPASRLATITGEPGAVDDALTLLAAPAGLEVLGPVAHGAEGESRVVVRVPRAHGVELSRALGEVQRVRSARKLDAVRIQVDPSL
;
A
#
# COMPACT_ATOMS: atom_id res chain seq x y z
N VAL A 1 -17.87 -14.29 -23.22
CA VAL A 1 -17.33 -13.16 -24.01
C VAL A 1 -16.12 -13.56 -24.86
N LEU A 2 -15.13 -14.32 -24.37
CA LEU A 2 -14.08 -14.91 -25.23
C LEU A 2 -14.35 -16.37 -25.61
N GLY A 3 -15.15 -17.10 -24.83
CA GLY A 3 -15.41 -18.53 -25.02
C GLY A 3 -14.42 -19.41 -24.22
N PRO A 4 -14.73 -20.70 -24.03
CA PRO A 4 -13.79 -21.64 -23.45
C PRO A 4 -12.52 -21.67 -24.31
N ASP A 5 -11.38 -22.00 -23.69
CA ASP A 5 -10.13 -22.21 -24.42
C ASP A 5 -9.55 -21.00 -25.16
N GLN A 6 -9.95 -19.76 -24.85
CA GLN A 6 -9.34 -18.57 -25.46
C GLN A 6 -8.35 -17.84 -24.55
N HIS A 7 -8.26 -18.25 -23.28
CA HIS A 7 -7.34 -17.68 -22.30
C HIS A 7 -6.62 -18.76 -21.49
N VAL A 8 -5.53 -18.36 -20.84
CA VAL A 8 -4.89 -19.14 -19.78
C VAL A 8 -4.77 -18.31 -18.51
N VAL A 9 -4.72 -19.00 -17.38
CA VAL A 9 -4.47 -18.40 -16.07
C VAL A 9 -3.10 -18.84 -15.59
N LEU A 10 -2.15 -17.91 -15.53
CA LEU A 10 -0.79 -18.12 -15.05
C LEU A 10 -0.65 -17.63 -13.61
N THR A 11 -0.91 -18.53 -12.66
CA THR A 11 -0.71 -18.32 -11.22
C THR A 11 0.30 -19.32 -10.68
N ALA A 12 0.92 -19.01 -9.54
CA ALA A 12 1.88 -19.91 -8.90
C ALA A 12 1.26 -21.25 -8.51
N ASP A 13 -0.02 -21.25 -8.10
CA ASP A 13 -0.74 -22.41 -7.55
C ASP A 13 -1.11 -23.47 -8.59
N ALA A 14 -1.04 -23.14 -9.89
CA ALA A 14 -1.38 -24.05 -10.97
C ALA A 14 -0.44 -25.28 -11.09
N GLY A 15 0.67 -25.33 -10.35
CA GLY A 15 1.67 -26.39 -10.41
C GLY A 15 2.54 -26.34 -11.68
N PRO A 16 3.74 -26.95 -11.68
CA PRO A 16 4.70 -26.81 -12.79
C PRO A 16 4.17 -27.33 -14.14
N ALA A 17 3.52 -28.50 -14.16
CA ALA A 17 3.08 -29.15 -15.40
C ALA A 17 1.97 -28.35 -16.13
N LYS A 18 0.97 -27.84 -15.39
CA LYS A 18 -0.07 -27.01 -15.98
C LYS A 18 0.50 -25.68 -16.49
N ARG A 19 1.32 -24.99 -15.69
CA ARG A 19 1.98 -23.74 -16.10
C ARG A 19 2.80 -23.92 -17.38
N TYR A 20 3.55 -25.01 -17.49
CA TYR A 20 4.33 -25.27 -18.70
C TYR A 20 3.45 -25.53 -19.93
N ARG A 21 2.36 -26.29 -19.80
CA ARG A 21 1.39 -26.49 -20.89
C ARG A 21 0.74 -25.17 -21.32
N ASP A 22 0.33 -24.34 -20.36
CA ASP A 22 -0.29 -23.04 -20.63
C ASP A 22 0.71 -22.09 -21.31
N PHE A 23 1.96 -22.05 -20.83
CA PHE A 23 3.05 -21.31 -21.46
C PHE A 23 3.28 -21.74 -22.92
N LEU A 24 3.34 -23.05 -23.20
CA LEU A 24 3.49 -23.57 -24.56
C LEU A 24 2.28 -23.25 -25.45
N ALA A 25 1.07 -23.21 -24.89
CA ALA A 25 -0.12 -22.85 -25.63
C ALA A 25 -0.11 -21.37 -26.03
N VAL A 26 0.36 -20.49 -25.13
CA VAL A 26 0.53 -19.06 -25.38
C VAL A 26 1.64 -18.80 -26.39
N SER A 27 2.83 -19.39 -26.19
CA SER A 27 3.99 -19.17 -27.07
C SER A 27 3.76 -19.64 -28.51
N ARG A 28 2.89 -20.65 -28.69
CA ARG A 28 2.47 -21.16 -30.01
C ARG A 28 1.25 -20.43 -30.58
N GLY A 29 0.76 -19.38 -29.92
CA GLY A 29 -0.40 -18.60 -30.36
C GLY A 29 -1.74 -19.33 -30.29
N ARG A 30 -1.82 -20.50 -29.64
CA ARG A 30 -3.08 -21.25 -29.42
C ARG A 30 -3.98 -20.55 -28.41
N ARG A 31 -3.38 -19.76 -27.52
CA ARG A 31 -4.05 -18.93 -26.51
C ARG A 31 -3.49 -17.52 -26.63
N ARG A 32 -4.37 -16.53 -26.78
CA ARG A 32 -3.97 -15.13 -27.02
C ARG A 32 -4.26 -14.20 -25.86
N VAL A 33 -4.93 -14.69 -24.82
CA VAL A 33 -5.22 -13.94 -23.61
C VAL A 33 -4.57 -14.65 -22.43
N VAL A 34 -3.83 -13.89 -21.64
CA VAL A 34 -3.18 -14.37 -20.43
C VAL A 34 -3.65 -13.51 -19.29
N VAL A 35 -4.13 -14.16 -18.24
CA VAL A 35 -4.45 -13.51 -16.96
C VAL A 35 -3.56 -14.17 -15.90
N GLY A 36 -3.02 -13.39 -14.98
CA GLY A 36 -2.18 -13.96 -13.94
C GLY A 36 -1.66 -12.90 -13.00
N THR A 37 -0.75 -13.31 -12.13
CA THR A 37 -0.06 -12.40 -11.21
C THR A 37 1.20 -11.82 -11.86
N ARG A 38 2.11 -11.25 -11.07
CA ARG A 38 3.36 -10.61 -11.52
C ARG A 38 4.12 -11.35 -12.63
N ALA A 39 4.23 -12.68 -12.55
CA ALA A 39 4.98 -13.47 -13.54
C ALA A 39 4.33 -13.49 -14.93
N ALA A 40 3.03 -13.23 -15.04
CA ALA A 40 2.33 -13.16 -16.31
C ALA A 40 2.79 -11.99 -17.19
N ALA A 41 3.46 -10.98 -16.61
CA ALA A 41 4.06 -9.87 -17.36
C ALA A 41 5.08 -10.34 -18.41
N PHE A 42 5.68 -11.53 -18.22
CA PHE A 42 6.64 -12.15 -19.14
C PHE A 42 6.01 -13.14 -20.13
N ALA A 43 4.67 -13.27 -20.14
CA ALA A 43 4.03 -14.27 -20.99
C ALA A 43 4.24 -13.94 -22.49
N PRO A 44 4.68 -14.92 -23.30
CA PRO A 44 5.06 -14.71 -24.71
C PRO A 44 3.82 -14.74 -25.63
N VAL A 45 2.90 -13.81 -25.42
CA VAL A 45 1.68 -13.70 -26.22
C VAL A 45 2.05 -13.31 -27.65
N VAL A 46 1.66 -14.14 -28.62
CA VAL A 46 1.87 -13.86 -30.05
C VAL A 46 1.00 -12.68 -30.49
N ALA A 47 1.60 -11.71 -31.18
CA ALA A 47 0.95 -10.47 -31.62
C ALA A 47 0.23 -9.75 -30.47
N LEU A 48 0.99 -9.46 -29.41
CA LEU A 48 0.51 -8.73 -28.24
C LEU A 48 -0.08 -7.39 -28.69
N GLY A 49 -1.36 -7.14 -28.37
CA GLY A 49 -2.06 -5.91 -28.72
C GLY A 49 -2.37 -4.99 -27.54
N LEU A 50 -2.41 -5.56 -26.33
CA LEU A 50 -2.68 -4.82 -25.10
C LEU A 50 -2.02 -5.51 -23.90
N VAL A 51 -1.35 -4.72 -23.07
CA VAL A 51 -0.98 -5.10 -21.70
C VAL A 51 -1.85 -4.36 -20.70
N VAL A 52 -2.27 -5.06 -19.65
CA VAL A 52 -3.08 -4.48 -18.57
C VAL A 52 -2.44 -4.82 -17.24
N ILE A 53 -2.29 -3.82 -16.38
CA ILE A 53 -2.00 -4.01 -14.96
C ILE A 53 -3.14 -3.42 -14.14
N TRP A 54 -3.68 -4.23 -13.24
CA TRP A 54 -4.65 -3.79 -12.26
C TRP A 54 -3.94 -3.47 -10.95
N ASP A 55 -4.26 -2.33 -10.39
CA ASP A 55 -3.74 -1.79 -9.14
C ASP A 55 -2.20 -1.83 -9.08
N ASP A 56 -1.57 -1.01 -9.93
CA ASP A 56 -0.11 -1.02 -10.11
C ASP A 56 0.69 -0.56 -8.89
N GLY A 57 0.03 0.04 -7.90
CA GLY A 57 0.59 0.36 -6.60
C GLY A 57 0.66 -0.85 -5.63
N ASP A 58 0.10 -2.00 -5.99
CA ASP A 58 0.19 -3.20 -5.16
C ASP A 58 1.63 -3.73 -5.08
N ASP A 59 2.13 -3.90 -3.85
CA ASP A 59 3.48 -4.35 -3.56
C ASP A 59 3.76 -5.78 -4.06
N LEU A 60 2.72 -6.59 -4.26
CA LEU A 60 2.85 -7.93 -4.87
C LEU A 60 3.29 -7.86 -6.34
N HIS A 61 3.23 -6.71 -6.99
CA HIS A 61 3.79 -6.50 -8.33
C HIS A 61 5.31 -6.33 -8.33
N ALA A 62 5.96 -6.13 -7.18
CA ALA A 62 7.42 -6.06 -7.05
C ALA A 62 8.01 -7.43 -6.70
N GLU A 63 8.91 -7.98 -7.53
CA GLU A 63 9.56 -9.26 -7.26
C GLU A 63 10.63 -9.13 -6.16
N PRO A 64 10.51 -9.87 -5.03
CA PRO A 64 11.50 -9.82 -3.96
C PRO A 64 12.77 -10.62 -4.26
N ARG A 65 12.84 -11.35 -5.38
CA ARG A 65 14.02 -12.12 -5.80
C ARG A 65 14.73 -11.41 -6.95
N ALA A 66 16.06 -11.46 -6.96
CA ALA A 66 16.84 -10.95 -8.08
C ALA A 66 16.31 -11.55 -9.42
N PRO A 67 16.13 -10.74 -10.48
CA PRO A 67 16.61 -9.36 -10.65
C PRO A 67 15.63 -8.26 -10.20
N TYR A 68 14.72 -8.56 -9.29
CA TYR A 68 13.75 -7.63 -8.68
C TYR A 68 12.83 -6.86 -9.64
N PRO A 69 12.32 -7.46 -10.74
CA PRO A 69 11.46 -6.73 -11.66
C PRO A 69 10.14 -6.33 -10.99
N HIS A 70 9.66 -5.14 -11.34
CA HIS A 70 8.29 -4.72 -11.07
C HIS A 70 7.42 -5.00 -12.32
N ALA A 71 6.24 -5.61 -12.15
CA ALA A 71 5.37 -5.98 -13.28
C ALA A 71 5.01 -4.79 -14.16
N ARG A 72 4.63 -3.64 -13.56
CA ARG A 72 4.39 -2.39 -14.30
C ARG A 72 5.52 -2.06 -15.26
N GLU A 73 6.76 -1.97 -14.76
CA GLU A 73 7.91 -1.58 -15.57
C GLU A 73 8.16 -2.57 -16.71
N VAL A 74 8.01 -3.89 -16.45
CA VAL A 74 8.10 -4.92 -17.49
C VAL A 74 7.03 -4.68 -18.57
N LEU A 75 5.78 -4.46 -18.18
CA LEU A 75 4.69 -4.26 -19.13
C LEU A 75 4.86 -2.96 -19.93
N LEU A 76 5.32 -1.87 -19.30
CA LEU A 76 5.59 -0.60 -19.99
C LEU A 76 6.75 -0.73 -20.99
N LEU A 77 7.83 -1.41 -20.61
CA LEU A 77 8.95 -1.70 -21.51
C LEU A 77 8.52 -2.57 -22.69
N ARG A 78 7.64 -3.55 -22.46
CA ARG A 78 7.04 -4.35 -23.54
C ARG A 78 6.13 -3.52 -24.42
N ALA A 79 5.31 -2.63 -23.86
CA ALA A 79 4.46 -1.74 -24.63
C ALA A 79 5.28 -0.89 -25.61
N GLU A 80 6.39 -0.30 -25.13
CA GLU A 80 7.32 0.46 -25.95
C GLU A 80 8.03 -0.42 -27.00
N GLY A 81 8.62 -1.55 -26.58
CA GLY A 81 9.44 -2.39 -27.44
C GLY A 81 8.65 -3.21 -28.48
N GLU A 82 7.41 -3.57 -28.17
CA GLU A 82 6.52 -4.37 -29.04
C GLU A 82 5.47 -3.50 -29.75
N GLY A 83 5.44 -2.17 -29.53
CA GLY A 83 4.45 -1.27 -30.13
C GLY A 83 3.01 -1.59 -29.71
N THR A 84 2.83 -1.98 -28.45
CA THR A 84 1.56 -2.48 -27.89
C THR A 84 0.89 -1.40 -27.01
N ALA A 85 -0.44 -1.36 -26.97
CA ALA A 85 -1.15 -0.51 -26.02
C ALA A 85 -0.91 -0.95 -24.56
N ALA A 86 -0.93 0.00 -23.62
CA ALA A 86 -0.85 -0.26 -22.19
C ALA A 86 -2.03 0.36 -21.44
N LEU A 87 -2.55 -0.36 -20.46
CA LEU A 87 -3.58 0.12 -19.54
C LEU A 87 -3.15 -0.13 -18.10
N VAL A 88 -3.09 0.95 -17.31
CA VAL A 88 -2.98 0.90 -15.86
C VAL A 88 -4.36 1.21 -15.29
N GLY A 89 -4.99 0.23 -14.66
CA GLY A 89 -6.34 0.34 -14.10
C GLY A 89 -6.33 0.19 -12.58
N GLY A 90 -7.24 0.84 -11.88
CA GLY A 90 -7.38 0.72 -10.44
C GLY A 90 -8.40 1.72 -9.89
N PHE A 91 -8.72 1.61 -8.59
CA PHE A 91 -9.57 2.58 -7.90
C PHE A 91 -8.77 3.73 -7.27
N ALA A 92 -7.45 3.59 -7.19
CA ALA A 92 -6.50 4.64 -6.85
C ALA A 92 -5.55 4.90 -8.01
N THR A 93 -4.73 5.94 -7.88
CA THR A 93 -3.71 6.32 -8.87
C THR A 93 -2.37 6.31 -8.16
N SER A 94 -1.44 5.47 -8.61
CA SER A 94 -0.06 5.49 -8.10
C SER A 94 0.67 6.74 -8.58
N VAL A 95 1.72 7.15 -7.85
CA VAL A 95 2.57 8.27 -8.27
C VAL A 95 3.30 7.94 -9.58
N GLU A 96 3.58 6.67 -9.85
CA GLU A 96 4.13 6.22 -11.13
C GLU A 96 3.14 6.39 -12.28
N ALA A 97 1.88 5.98 -12.12
CA ALA A 97 0.85 6.14 -13.15
C ALA A 97 0.56 7.60 -13.45
N ASP A 98 0.51 8.45 -12.42
CA ASP A 98 0.37 9.89 -12.56
C ASP A 98 1.62 10.54 -13.22
N GLN A 99 2.82 9.98 -13.03
CA GLN A 99 3.99 10.37 -13.84
C GLN A 99 3.80 10.06 -15.33
N LEU A 100 3.26 8.88 -15.70
CA LEU A 100 3.00 8.54 -17.11
C LEU A 100 2.06 9.54 -17.78
N VAL A 101 1.01 9.97 -17.06
CA VAL A 101 0.07 10.98 -17.56
C VAL A 101 0.74 12.34 -17.73
N ARG A 102 1.48 12.80 -16.73
CA ARG A 102 2.15 14.11 -16.78
C ARG A 102 3.23 14.22 -17.85
N THR A 103 3.93 13.13 -18.15
CA THR A 103 4.94 13.13 -19.23
C THR A 103 4.32 13.03 -20.62
N GLY A 104 2.99 12.91 -20.72
CA GLY A 104 2.28 12.69 -21.98
C GLY A 104 2.45 11.29 -22.55
N TRP A 105 2.98 10.34 -21.77
CA TRP A 105 3.15 8.95 -22.20
C TRP A 105 1.80 8.20 -22.17
N ALA A 106 0.94 8.53 -21.20
CA ALA A 106 -0.43 8.03 -21.09
C ALA A 106 -1.45 9.17 -21.00
N HIS A 107 -2.72 8.84 -21.22
CA HIS A 107 -3.85 9.73 -20.96
C HIS A 107 -4.73 9.14 -19.85
N GLN A 108 -5.31 10.02 -19.03
CA GLN A 108 -6.19 9.59 -17.96
C GLN A 108 -7.57 9.23 -18.51
N LEU A 109 -8.07 8.05 -18.11
CA LEU A 109 -9.45 7.63 -18.31
C LEU A 109 -10.15 7.63 -16.94
N ALA A 110 -11.17 8.47 -16.77
CA ALA A 110 -11.88 8.61 -15.49
C ALA A 110 -13.39 8.60 -15.71
N ALA A 111 -14.12 8.04 -14.73
CA ALA A 111 -15.57 8.16 -14.68
C ALA A 111 -15.98 9.62 -14.42
N SER A 112 -17.16 10.02 -14.92
CA SER A 112 -17.68 11.35 -14.64
C SER A 112 -18.05 11.50 -13.16
N ARG A 113 -18.11 12.75 -12.67
CA ARG A 113 -18.46 13.03 -11.26
C ARG A 113 -19.90 12.57 -10.95
N GLU A 114 -20.78 12.62 -11.92
CA GLU A 114 -22.17 12.17 -11.81
C GLU A 114 -22.21 10.66 -11.54
N VAL A 115 -21.50 9.87 -12.36
CA VAL A 115 -21.37 8.42 -12.17
C VAL A 115 -20.81 8.10 -10.78
N LEU A 116 -19.79 8.83 -10.32
CA LEU A 116 -19.19 8.59 -9.01
C LEU A 116 -20.15 8.89 -7.85
N ARG A 117 -20.90 10.00 -7.92
CA ARG A 117 -21.87 10.39 -6.89
C ARG A 117 -23.07 9.45 -6.80
N GLU A 118 -23.49 8.87 -7.92
CA GLU A 118 -24.54 7.84 -7.95
C GLU A 118 -24.05 6.51 -7.35
N ARG A 119 -22.77 6.21 -7.47
CA ARG A 119 -22.18 4.95 -6.99
C ARG A 119 -22.06 4.93 -5.47
N LEU A 120 -21.41 5.92 -4.87
CA LEU A 120 -21.21 5.94 -3.42
C LEU A 120 -21.05 7.35 -2.86
N ILE A 121 -21.41 7.49 -1.59
CA ILE A 121 -21.17 8.70 -0.80
C ILE A 121 -20.13 8.37 0.27
N THR A 122 -19.07 9.16 0.34
CA THR A 122 -17.99 9.01 1.32
C THR A 122 -18.01 10.15 2.33
N SER A 123 -17.93 9.83 3.63
CA SER A 123 -17.77 10.81 4.71
C SER A 123 -16.66 10.40 5.68
N VAL A 124 -16.17 11.35 6.47
CA VAL A 124 -15.25 11.09 7.59
C VAL A 124 -16.01 11.30 8.89
N ALA A 125 -16.10 10.25 9.69
CA ALA A 125 -16.51 10.32 11.08
C ALA A 125 -15.26 10.61 11.92
N GLY A 126 -15.17 11.82 12.47
CA GLY A 126 -14.05 12.25 13.28
C GLY A 126 -14.51 13.21 14.37
N ALA A 127 -13.62 13.49 15.31
CA ALA A 127 -13.83 14.53 16.31
C ALA A 127 -13.65 15.91 15.64
N ASP A 128 -14.58 16.29 14.76
CA ASP A 128 -14.70 17.69 14.35
C ASP A 128 -15.15 18.52 15.58
N GLU A 129 -14.87 19.82 15.59
CA GLU A 129 -15.20 20.69 16.73
C GLU A 129 -16.71 20.65 17.08
N HIS A 130 -17.57 20.42 16.08
CA HIS A 130 -19.02 20.32 16.28
C HIS A 130 -19.46 18.96 16.87
N ALA A 131 -18.78 17.87 16.56
CA ALA A 131 -18.97 16.53 17.09
C ALA A 131 -18.45 16.43 18.52
N LEU A 132 -17.32 17.09 18.80
CA LEU A 132 -16.78 17.27 20.15
C LEU A 132 -17.69 18.12 21.05
N ALA A 133 -18.31 19.16 20.50
CA ALA A 133 -19.29 19.96 21.22
C ALA A 133 -20.57 19.18 21.56
N ARG A 134 -20.96 18.20 20.72
CA ARG A 134 -22.13 17.34 20.93
C ARG A 134 -21.84 16.11 21.80
N ASP A 135 -20.64 15.56 21.70
CA ASP A 135 -20.18 14.40 22.48
C ASP A 135 -18.70 14.56 22.86
N PRO A 136 -18.41 15.03 24.08
CA PRO A 136 -17.04 15.17 24.59
C PRO A 136 -16.27 13.84 24.65
N LEU A 137 -16.96 12.69 24.67
CA LEU A 137 -16.35 11.37 24.66
C LEU A 137 -15.99 10.88 23.25
N ALA A 138 -16.37 11.59 22.19
CA ALA A 138 -16.03 11.25 20.80
C ALA A 138 -14.50 11.17 20.55
N ARG A 139 -13.68 11.88 21.35
CA ARG A 139 -12.21 11.77 21.34
C ARG A 139 -11.68 10.44 21.91
N VAL A 140 -12.50 9.71 22.65
CA VAL A 140 -12.10 8.53 23.45
C VAL A 140 -12.67 7.23 22.86
N THR A 141 -13.79 7.30 22.14
CA THR A 141 -14.48 6.11 21.60
C THR A 141 -13.93 5.72 20.22
N ARG A 142 -13.43 4.48 20.10
CA ARG A 142 -12.87 3.91 18.87
C ARG A 142 -13.88 3.84 17.70
N VAL A 143 -15.16 3.63 18.00
CA VAL A 143 -16.25 3.59 17.02
C VAL A 143 -17.23 4.74 17.33
N PRO A 144 -17.18 5.86 16.58
CA PRO A 144 -18.07 7.00 16.81
C PRO A 144 -19.56 6.65 16.64
N THR A 145 -20.45 7.45 17.25
CA THR A 145 -21.91 7.26 17.15
C THR A 145 -22.42 7.27 15.70
N GLU A 146 -21.84 8.10 14.83
CA GLU A 146 -22.17 8.13 13.40
C GLU A 146 -21.88 6.78 12.71
N VAL A 147 -20.79 6.12 13.09
CA VAL A 147 -20.43 4.81 12.56
C VAL A 147 -21.43 3.76 13.04
N HIS A 148 -21.78 3.77 14.33
CA HIS A 148 -22.80 2.86 14.85
C HIS A 148 -24.15 3.01 14.15
N ARG A 149 -24.58 4.25 13.90
CA ARG A 149 -25.80 4.53 13.14
C ARG A 149 -25.69 4.03 11.70
N THR A 150 -24.57 4.30 11.03
CA THR A 150 -24.35 3.86 9.64
C THR A 150 -24.43 2.33 9.52
N ILE A 151 -23.77 1.60 10.41
CA ILE A 151 -23.82 0.13 10.42
C ILE A 151 -25.27 -0.35 10.64
N ARG A 152 -25.99 0.23 11.61
CA ARG A 152 -27.38 -0.13 11.90
C ARG A 152 -28.30 0.08 10.70
N ASP A 153 -28.24 1.26 10.09
CA ASP A 153 -29.09 1.63 8.95
C ASP A 153 -28.78 0.74 7.73
N ALA A 154 -27.51 0.41 7.51
CA ALA A 154 -27.09 -0.44 6.40
C ALA A 154 -27.47 -1.91 6.58
N LEU A 155 -27.42 -2.44 7.82
CA LEU A 155 -27.86 -3.81 8.14
C LEU A 155 -29.36 -4.05 7.88
N ALA A 156 -30.18 -3.01 7.79
CA ALA A 156 -31.58 -3.15 7.39
C ALA A 156 -31.74 -3.60 5.93
N VAL A 157 -30.70 -3.46 5.10
CA VAL A 157 -30.80 -3.59 3.64
C VAL A 157 -29.67 -4.40 2.99
N GLY A 158 -28.68 -4.88 3.74
CA GLY A 158 -27.61 -5.73 3.21
C GLY A 158 -26.38 -5.85 4.13
N PRO A 159 -25.29 -6.47 3.64
CA PRO A 159 -24.08 -6.67 4.41
C PRO A 159 -23.28 -5.36 4.56
N VAL A 160 -22.53 -5.27 5.65
CA VAL A 160 -21.64 -4.15 5.98
C VAL A 160 -20.21 -4.66 6.09
N LEU A 161 -19.29 -4.03 5.35
CA LEU A 161 -17.86 -4.28 5.48
C LEU A 161 -17.27 -3.34 6.53
N VAL A 162 -16.47 -3.87 7.45
CA VAL A 162 -15.65 -3.10 8.38
C VAL A 162 -14.20 -3.48 8.13
N GLN A 163 -13.46 -2.59 7.45
CA GLN A 163 -12.03 -2.79 7.26
C GLN A 163 -11.29 -2.28 8.50
N THR A 164 -10.38 -3.10 9.04
CA THR A 164 -9.51 -2.73 10.15
C THR A 164 -8.05 -3.09 9.82
N PRO A 165 -7.05 -2.30 10.25
CA PRO A 165 -5.65 -2.58 9.92
C PRO A 165 -5.22 -3.97 10.38
N ARG A 166 -4.31 -4.60 9.64
CA ARG A 166 -3.60 -5.83 10.06
C ARG A 166 -2.93 -5.62 11.41
N SER A 167 -2.92 -6.67 12.24
CA SER A 167 -2.27 -6.67 13.56
C SER A 167 -0.79 -6.23 13.51
N GLY A 168 -0.09 -6.50 12.40
CA GLY A 168 1.30 -6.11 12.16
C GLY A 168 1.53 -4.62 11.91
N TYR A 169 0.50 -3.82 11.61
CA TYR A 169 0.62 -2.35 11.50
C TYR A 169 0.82 -1.68 12.88
N ALA A 170 0.63 -2.41 13.98
CA ALA A 170 0.75 -1.93 15.35
C ALA A 170 2.20 -1.63 15.82
N ALA A 171 3.13 -1.37 14.91
CA ALA A 171 4.50 -0.98 15.24
C ALA A 171 4.61 0.48 15.74
N ALA A 172 3.53 1.24 15.70
CA ALA A 172 3.47 2.61 16.21
C ALA A 172 2.81 2.65 17.59
N LEU A 173 3.48 3.24 18.59
CA LEU A 173 2.88 3.45 19.90
C LEU A 173 1.81 4.55 19.83
N ALA A 174 0.80 4.45 20.69
CA ALA A 174 -0.23 5.45 20.85
C ALA A 174 -0.55 5.67 22.34
N CYS A 175 -1.20 6.80 22.63
CA CYS A 175 -1.74 7.06 23.95
C CYS A 175 -2.72 5.96 24.35
N GLU A 176 -2.53 5.38 25.54
CA GLU A 176 -3.41 4.36 26.09
C GLU A 176 -4.86 4.85 26.25
N ARG A 177 -5.01 6.13 26.59
CA ARG A 177 -6.29 6.78 26.86
C ARG A 177 -7.00 7.26 25.59
N CYS A 178 -6.41 8.22 24.86
CA CYS A 178 -7.08 8.89 23.74
C CYS A 178 -6.66 8.40 22.36
N ARG A 179 -5.80 7.37 22.27
CA ARG A 179 -5.32 6.80 20.99
C ARG A 179 -4.50 7.73 20.10
N ASN A 180 -4.21 8.97 20.52
CA ASN A 180 -3.33 9.85 19.76
C ASN A 180 -1.97 9.17 19.51
N PRO A 181 -1.44 9.15 18.27
CA PRO A 181 -0.14 8.58 17.95
C PRO A 181 0.97 9.19 18.82
N ALA A 182 1.89 8.35 19.30
CA ALA A 182 3.07 8.81 20.02
C ALA A 182 4.19 9.16 19.02
N ARG A 183 4.55 10.45 18.99
CA ARG A 183 5.59 11.00 18.11
C ARG A 183 6.75 11.58 18.92
N CYS A 184 7.95 11.48 18.38
CA CYS A 184 9.15 12.08 18.92
C CYS A 184 9.04 13.60 18.91
N ARG A 185 9.34 14.25 20.03
CA ARG A 185 9.28 15.72 20.15
C ARG A 185 10.40 16.44 19.38
N VAL A 186 11.43 15.72 18.94
CA VAL A 186 12.59 16.27 18.22
C VAL A 186 12.37 16.27 16.72
N CYS A 187 11.96 15.13 16.14
CA CYS A 187 11.87 14.96 14.69
C CYS A 187 10.49 14.50 14.20
N ALA A 188 9.48 14.48 15.07
CA ALA A 188 8.14 13.92 14.82
C ALA A 188 8.13 12.43 14.42
N GLY A 189 9.27 11.72 14.53
CA GLY A 189 9.38 10.31 14.19
C GLY A 189 8.63 9.37 15.13
N PRO A 190 8.40 8.11 14.72
CA PRO A 190 7.69 7.13 15.52
C PRO A 190 8.51 6.71 16.74
N LEU A 191 7.82 6.62 17.88
CA LEU A 191 8.38 6.09 19.12
C LEU A 191 8.17 4.57 19.19
N ALA A 192 9.17 3.87 19.73
CA ALA A 192 9.14 2.44 20.05
C ALA A 192 9.57 2.22 21.51
N LEU A 193 9.08 1.12 22.11
CA LEU A 193 9.48 0.68 23.44
C LEU A 193 10.38 -0.54 23.26
N SER A 194 11.57 -0.50 23.86
CA SER A 194 12.45 -1.67 23.95
C SER A 194 11.99 -2.65 25.03
N SER A 195 11.30 -2.15 26.06
CA SER A 195 10.62 -2.94 27.09
C SER A 195 9.46 -2.13 27.70
N ALA A 196 8.60 -2.76 28.48
CA ALA A 196 7.49 -2.08 29.15
C ALA A 196 7.92 -1.03 30.20
N THR A 197 9.17 -1.09 30.66
CA THR A 197 9.73 -0.21 31.70
C THR A 197 10.77 0.78 31.17
N ALA A 198 11.19 0.62 29.91
CA ALA A 198 12.12 1.55 29.27
C ALA A 198 11.39 2.78 28.73
N PRO A 199 12.06 3.95 28.67
CA PRO A 199 11.49 5.11 28.00
C PRO A 199 11.30 4.84 26.50
N PRO A 200 10.27 5.43 25.87
CA PRO A 200 10.10 5.34 24.43
C PRO A 200 11.28 5.99 23.71
N THR A 201 11.79 5.33 22.68
CA THR A 201 12.91 5.82 21.84
C THR A 201 12.44 6.03 20.42
N CYS A 202 12.91 7.10 19.79
CA CYS A 202 12.61 7.42 18.40
C CYS A 202 13.35 6.47 17.47
N ARG A 203 12.62 5.83 16.56
CA ARG A 203 13.22 4.91 15.57
C ARG A 203 14.05 5.62 14.50
N TRP A 204 13.89 6.93 14.33
CA TRP A 204 14.60 7.70 13.30
C TRP A 204 15.87 8.34 13.84
N CYS A 205 15.78 9.10 14.92
CA CYS A 205 16.92 9.85 15.46
C CYS A 205 17.53 9.23 16.72
N GLY A 206 16.95 8.14 17.25
CA GLY A 206 17.43 7.49 18.48
C GLY A 206 17.11 8.25 19.77
N ALA A 207 16.48 9.42 19.71
CA ALA A 207 16.17 10.21 20.90
C ALA A 207 15.21 9.46 21.85
N SER A 208 15.60 9.35 23.11
CA SER A 208 14.77 8.85 24.21
C SER A 208 13.82 9.95 24.71
N ASP A 209 12.56 9.62 24.97
CA ASP A 209 11.55 10.52 25.53
C ASP A 209 11.07 10.03 26.90
N GLU A 210 11.91 10.22 27.92
CA GLU A 210 11.68 9.74 29.29
C GLU A 210 10.45 10.35 29.96
N SER A 211 10.02 11.52 29.50
CA SER A 211 8.94 12.29 30.10
C SER A 211 7.70 12.35 29.21
N TRP A 212 7.60 11.43 28.24
CA TRP A 212 6.53 11.43 27.26
C TRP A 212 5.16 11.62 27.92
N ALA A 213 4.40 12.57 27.38
CA ALA A 213 3.02 12.81 27.73
C ALA A 213 2.26 13.09 26.43
N CYS A 214 1.06 12.54 26.33
CA CYS A 214 0.22 12.72 25.15
C CYS A 214 -0.05 14.21 24.91
N PRO A 215 0.24 14.76 23.71
CA PRO A 215 0.01 16.17 23.42
C PRO A 215 -1.48 16.53 23.43
N GLU A 216 -2.37 15.56 23.18
CA GLU A 216 -3.82 15.78 23.13
C GLU A 216 -4.53 15.69 24.49
N CYS A 217 -4.05 14.86 25.42
CA CYS A 217 -4.76 14.62 26.68
C CYS A 217 -3.89 14.61 27.94
N GLY A 218 -2.57 14.84 27.81
CA GLY A 218 -1.61 14.85 28.91
C GLY A 218 -1.33 13.48 29.56
N HIS A 219 -2.01 12.41 29.13
CA HIS A 219 -1.81 11.07 29.68
C HIS A 219 -0.43 10.51 29.31
N ARG A 220 0.24 9.85 30.26
CA ARG A 220 1.59 9.31 30.11
C ARG A 220 1.64 7.83 29.71
N GLY A 221 0.51 7.13 29.77
CA GLY A 221 0.42 5.73 29.35
C GLY A 221 0.56 5.59 27.84
N LEU A 222 1.52 4.76 27.45
CA LEU A 222 1.72 4.30 26.08
C LEU A 222 1.21 2.89 25.94
N ARG A 223 0.66 2.57 24.78
CA ARG A 223 0.45 1.18 24.40
C ARG A 223 0.76 0.94 22.94
N ALA A 224 1.09 -0.31 22.66
CA ALA A 224 0.88 -0.84 21.33
C ALA A 224 -0.64 -0.83 21.06
N PRO A 225 -1.09 -0.28 19.93
CA PRO A 225 -2.48 -0.42 19.52
C PRO A 225 -2.73 -1.90 19.20
N VAL A 226 -3.22 -2.65 20.19
CA VAL A 226 -3.81 -3.98 19.94
C VAL A 226 -5.12 -3.75 19.19
N VAL A 227 -5.02 -3.77 17.87
CA VAL A 227 -6.13 -3.77 16.93
C VAL A 227 -5.98 -5.03 16.08
N GLY A 228 -7.04 -5.81 16.02
CA GLY A 228 -7.11 -7.01 15.21
C GLY A 228 -8.55 -7.23 14.77
N GLU A 229 -8.71 -7.86 13.62
CA GLU A 229 -10.02 -8.23 13.06
C GLU A 229 -10.87 -9.03 14.06
N THR A 230 -10.26 -9.97 14.80
CA THR A 230 -10.96 -10.79 15.80
C THR A 230 -11.54 -9.96 16.94
N ARG A 231 -10.73 -9.08 17.54
CA ARG A 231 -11.19 -8.21 18.63
C ARG A 231 -12.26 -7.23 18.15
N THR A 232 -12.09 -6.68 16.95
CA THR A 232 -13.08 -5.78 16.33
C THR A 232 -14.39 -6.53 16.06
N ALA A 233 -14.32 -7.77 15.58
CA ALA A 233 -15.49 -8.62 15.40
C ALA A 233 -16.20 -8.94 16.70
N GLU A 234 -15.48 -9.21 17.80
CA GLU A 234 -16.08 -9.39 19.12
C GLU A 234 -16.77 -8.11 19.63
N GLU A 235 -16.11 -6.96 19.51
CA GLU A 235 -16.68 -5.66 19.92
C GLU A 235 -17.96 -5.34 19.13
N LEU A 236 -17.95 -5.56 17.81
CA LEU A 236 -19.12 -5.37 16.95
C LEU A 236 -20.20 -6.42 17.21
N GLY A 237 -19.84 -7.67 17.48
CA GLY A 237 -20.80 -8.73 17.84
C GLY A 237 -21.54 -8.42 19.14
N ARG A 238 -20.88 -7.80 20.13
CA ARG A 238 -21.53 -7.30 21.34
C ARG A 238 -22.43 -6.09 21.05
N ALA A 239 -21.97 -5.16 20.21
CA ALA A 239 -22.71 -3.93 19.90
C ALA A 239 -23.94 -4.16 19.01
N PHE A 240 -23.92 -5.18 18.16
CA PHE A 240 -24.99 -5.53 17.21
C PHE A 240 -25.50 -6.95 17.48
N ALA A 241 -25.95 -7.20 18.71
CA ALA A 241 -26.48 -8.49 19.13
C ALA A 241 -27.57 -9.02 18.16
N GLY A 242 -27.45 -10.28 17.77
CA GLY A 242 -28.34 -10.91 16.78
C GLY A 242 -27.88 -10.76 15.32
N THR A 243 -26.82 -10.00 15.04
CA THR A 243 -26.23 -9.91 13.71
C THR A 243 -25.10 -10.93 13.53
N VAL A 244 -25.05 -11.61 12.39
CA VAL A 244 -23.93 -12.50 12.06
C VAL A 244 -22.68 -11.66 11.80
N VAL A 245 -21.60 -11.94 12.53
CA VAL A 245 -20.29 -11.33 12.31
C VAL A 245 -19.33 -12.35 11.72
N ARG A 246 -18.69 -12.00 10.60
CA ARG A 246 -17.70 -12.83 9.90
C ARG A 246 -16.36 -12.12 9.91
N THR A 247 -15.27 -12.86 10.08
CA THR A 247 -13.91 -12.34 9.92
C THR A 247 -13.30 -12.82 8.60
N SER A 248 -12.48 -11.97 7.97
CA SER A 248 -11.72 -12.31 6.77
C SER A 248 -10.32 -11.69 6.83
N GLY A 249 -9.32 -12.55 7.00
CA GLY A 249 -7.93 -12.15 7.11
C GLY A 249 -7.07 -13.24 7.76
N GLY A 250 -5.76 -12.97 7.83
CA GLY A 250 -4.77 -13.96 8.26
C GLY A 250 -4.87 -15.25 7.46
N ASP A 251 -5.04 -16.37 8.16
CA ASP A 251 -5.10 -17.72 7.56
C ASP A 251 -6.45 -18.04 6.90
N ARG A 252 -7.46 -17.18 7.08
CA ARG A 252 -8.83 -17.42 6.56
C ARG A 252 -9.34 -16.20 5.83
N VAL A 253 -9.11 -16.19 4.53
CA VAL A 253 -9.66 -15.19 3.60
C VAL A 253 -10.93 -15.74 2.96
N LEU A 254 -12.05 -15.03 3.11
CA LEU A 254 -13.29 -15.33 2.42
C LEU A 254 -13.21 -14.76 0.99
N ALA A 255 -13.59 -15.55 -0.01
CA ALA A 255 -13.67 -15.05 -1.39
C ALA A 255 -14.95 -14.22 -1.62
N THR A 256 -16.07 -14.71 -1.10
CA THR A 256 -17.39 -14.11 -1.29
C THR A 256 -18.22 -14.15 -0.01
N VAL A 257 -19.19 -13.25 0.08
CA VAL A 257 -20.26 -13.28 1.08
C VAL A 257 -21.62 -13.08 0.39
N ALA A 258 -22.66 -13.63 0.98
CA ALA A 258 -24.01 -13.53 0.45
C ALA A 258 -24.63 -12.15 0.77
N ALA A 259 -25.78 -11.85 0.15
CA ALA A 259 -26.41 -10.53 0.19
C ALA A 259 -27.18 -10.24 1.49
N GLU A 260 -27.27 -11.21 2.42
CA GLU A 260 -28.02 -11.04 3.66
C GLU A 260 -27.30 -10.10 4.65
N PRO A 261 -28.05 -9.48 5.58
CA PRO A 261 -27.47 -8.68 6.65
C PRO A 261 -26.43 -9.43 7.48
N ALA A 262 -25.19 -8.99 7.39
CA ALA A 262 -24.07 -9.46 8.18
C ALA A 262 -23.01 -8.36 8.29
N ILE A 263 -22.22 -8.41 9.35
CA ILE A 263 -21.02 -7.59 9.49
C ILE A 263 -19.83 -8.45 9.06
N VAL A 264 -19.07 -7.97 8.08
CA VAL A 264 -17.82 -8.58 7.64
C VAL A 264 -16.67 -7.73 8.15
N VAL A 265 -15.88 -8.24 9.07
CA VAL A 265 -14.66 -7.58 9.54
C VAL A 265 -13.48 -8.12 8.75
N ALA A 266 -12.82 -7.28 7.96
CA ALA A 266 -11.72 -7.70 7.10
C ALA A 266 -10.47 -6.86 7.32
N THR A 267 -9.31 -7.48 7.10
CA THR A 267 -8.05 -6.75 6.96
C THR A 267 -7.82 -6.31 5.51
N PRO A 268 -7.03 -5.23 5.27
CA PRO A 268 -6.69 -4.76 3.94
C PRO A 268 -6.21 -5.87 2.99
N GLY A 269 -6.94 -6.04 1.88
CA GLY A 269 -6.69 -7.05 0.85
C GLY A 269 -7.38 -8.40 1.07
N ALA A 270 -8.13 -8.56 2.17
CA ALA A 270 -8.89 -9.77 2.48
C ALA A 270 -10.41 -9.52 2.44
N GLU A 271 -10.86 -8.43 1.81
CA GLU A 271 -12.28 -8.09 1.68
C GLU A 271 -12.98 -9.06 0.70
N PRO A 272 -13.97 -9.86 1.14
CA PRO A 272 -14.72 -10.69 0.22
C PRO A 272 -15.62 -9.83 -0.66
N VAL A 273 -15.94 -10.32 -1.85
CA VAL A 273 -16.97 -9.70 -2.70
C VAL A 273 -18.36 -10.11 -2.18
N ALA A 274 -19.20 -9.12 -1.87
CA ALA A 274 -20.59 -9.37 -1.51
C ALA A 274 -21.47 -9.54 -2.75
N GLU A 275 -22.36 -10.53 -2.75
CA GLU A 275 -23.42 -10.65 -3.76
C GLU A 275 -24.28 -9.38 -3.76
N GLY A 276 -24.35 -8.69 -4.90
CA GLY A 276 -25.04 -7.41 -5.02
C GLY A 276 -24.32 -6.20 -4.39
N GLY A 277 -23.13 -6.39 -3.81
CA GLY A 277 -22.30 -5.34 -3.18
C GLY A 277 -22.71 -4.97 -1.75
N TYR A 278 -21.78 -4.35 -1.01
CA TYR A 278 -22.02 -3.94 0.37
C TYR A 278 -22.97 -2.74 0.45
N ALA A 279 -23.85 -2.74 1.46
CA ALA A 279 -24.71 -1.60 1.76
C ALA A 279 -23.92 -0.43 2.39
N ALA A 280 -22.89 -0.75 3.16
CA ALA A 280 -21.92 0.22 3.66
C ALA A 280 -20.53 -0.38 3.85
N VAL A 281 -19.52 0.48 3.79
CA VAL A 281 -18.14 0.18 4.19
C VAL A 281 -17.73 1.15 5.29
N VAL A 282 -17.12 0.63 6.34
CA VAL A 282 -16.55 1.40 7.44
C VAL A 282 -15.06 1.14 7.48
N LEU A 283 -14.26 2.20 7.43
CA LEU A 283 -12.80 2.14 7.51
C LEU A 283 -12.36 2.61 8.89
N LEU A 284 -12.01 1.66 9.78
CA LEU A 284 -11.62 1.96 11.16
C LEU A 284 -10.11 2.16 11.30
N ASP A 285 -9.72 2.89 12.34
CA ASP A 285 -8.34 3.10 12.76
C ASP A 285 -7.40 3.56 11.62
N THR A 286 -7.89 4.45 10.75
CA THR A 286 -7.16 4.93 9.56
C THR A 286 -5.76 5.49 9.90
N TRP A 287 -5.64 6.11 11.07
CA TRP A 287 -4.39 6.66 11.61
C TRP A 287 -3.27 5.62 11.81
N LEU A 288 -3.59 4.32 11.96
CA LEU A 288 -2.57 3.28 12.10
C LEU A 288 -1.79 3.08 10.80
N VAL A 289 -2.49 3.06 9.67
CA VAL A 289 -1.87 2.89 8.35
C VAL A 289 -1.16 4.18 7.94
N LEU A 290 -1.79 5.33 8.17
CA LEU A 290 -1.17 6.64 7.93
C LEU A 290 0.06 6.89 8.81
N GLY A 291 0.11 6.27 9.98
CA GLY A 291 1.17 6.48 10.95
C GLY A 291 2.46 5.69 10.70
N LEU A 292 2.49 4.88 9.63
CA LEU A 292 3.65 4.07 9.27
C LEU A 292 4.79 4.94 8.74
N ALA A 293 6.00 4.61 9.15
CA ALA A 293 7.22 5.24 8.64
C ALA A 293 7.68 4.58 7.33
N GLN A 294 6.84 4.68 6.31
CA GLN A 294 7.12 4.19 4.95
C GLN A 294 6.82 5.33 3.98
N LEU A 295 7.60 5.44 2.90
CA LEU A 295 7.41 6.49 1.91
C LEU A 295 6.00 6.45 1.30
N ARG A 296 5.49 5.24 1.08
CA ARG A 296 4.19 4.99 0.45
C ARG A 296 3.03 4.83 1.45
N ALA A 297 3.21 5.16 2.74
CA ALA A 297 2.19 4.89 3.75
C ALA A 297 0.82 5.50 3.41
N GLU A 298 0.78 6.78 3.03
CA GLU A 298 -0.47 7.45 2.66
C GLU A 298 -1.04 6.97 1.32
N GLU A 299 -0.17 6.70 0.34
CA GLU A 299 -0.54 6.13 -0.96
C GLU A 299 -1.19 4.76 -0.80
N GLU A 300 -0.57 3.87 -0.01
CA GLU A 300 -1.08 2.54 0.30
C GLU A 300 -2.38 2.60 1.09
N ALA A 301 -2.49 3.52 2.05
CA ALA A 301 -3.73 3.73 2.79
C ALA A 301 -4.88 4.10 1.86
N LEU A 302 -4.70 5.14 1.02
CA LEU A 302 -5.71 5.57 0.06
C LEU A 302 -6.08 4.45 -0.92
N ARG A 303 -5.09 3.70 -1.42
CA ARG A 303 -5.30 2.56 -2.32
C ARG A 303 -6.18 1.48 -1.69
N ARG A 304 -5.84 1.01 -0.49
CA ARG A 304 -6.62 -0.02 0.22
C ARG A 304 -8.03 0.45 0.57
N TRP A 305 -8.18 1.73 0.91
CA TRP A 305 -9.48 2.32 1.21
C TRP A 305 -10.36 2.47 -0.04
N ALA A 306 -9.78 2.92 -1.16
CA ALA A 306 -10.49 3.03 -2.43
C ALA A 306 -10.94 1.64 -2.93
N ASN A 307 -10.09 0.62 -2.79
CA ASN A 307 -10.43 -0.76 -3.13
C ASN A 307 -11.61 -1.29 -2.30
N ALA A 308 -11.63 -1.03 -0.99
CA ALA A 308 -12.75 -1.43 -0.14
C ALA A 308 -14.03 -0.64 -0.46
N ALA A 309 -13.92 0.68 -0.65
CA ALA A 309 -15.05 1.54 -1.00
C ALA A 309 -15.67 1.15 -2.36
N ALA A 310 -14.87 0.64 -3.29
CA ALA A 310 -15.36 0.16 -4.59
C ALA A 310 -16.24 -1.10 -4.50
N LEU A 311 -16.26 -1.82 -3.37
CA LEU A 311 -17.14 -2.96 -3.14
C LEU A 311 -18.57 -2.55 -2.72
N ILE A 312 -18.81 -1.25 -2.56
CA ILE A 312 -20.13 -0.68 -2.23
C ILE A 312 -21.06 -0.79 -3.44
N ARG A 313 -22.30 -1.17 -3.18
CA ARG A 313 -23.37 -1.12 -4.19
C ARG A 313 -23.86 0.31 -4.43
N PRO A 314 -24.48 0.61 -5.59
CA PRO A 314 -25.08 1.92 -5.85
C PRO A 314 -25.95 2.43 -4.70
N GLY A 315 -25.76 3.69 -4.29
CA GLY A 315 -26.48 4.32 -3.17
C GLY A 315 -26.00 3.92 -1.78
N GLY A 316 -25.00 3.03 -1.66
CA GLY A 316 -24.35 2.72 -0.39
C GLY A 316 -23.41 3.83 0.10
N ARG A 317 -22.85 3.64 1.29
CA ARG A 317 -22.05 4.67 1.99
C ARG A 317 -20.71 4.15 2.48
N CYS A 318 -19.68 4.97 2.34
CA CYS A 318 -18.35 4.74 2.92
C CYS A 318 -18.12 5.72 4.08
N VAL A 319 -17.77 5.24 5.26
CA VAL A 319 -17.43 6.08 6.42
C VAL A 319 -16.03 5.77 6.90
N LEU A 320 -15.16 6.77 6.91
CA LEU A 320 -13.80 6.67 7.44
C LEU A 320 -13.76 7.19 8.87
N VAL A 321 -13.03 6.52 9.76
CA VAL A 321 -12.77 7.03 11.12
C VAL A 321 -11.36 7.59 11.20
N GLY A 322 -11.24 8.92 11.34
CA GLY A 322 -9.95 9.60 11.39
C GLY A 322 -10.07 11.13 11.44
N ASP A 323 -8.96 11.81 11.20
CA ASP A 323 -8.89 13.27 11.12
C ASP A 323 -9.53 13.78 9.81
N PRO A 324 -10.64 14.55 9.87
CA PRO A 324 -11.29 15.09 8.69
C PRO A 324 -10.39 16.01 7.86
N ALA A 325 -9.34 16.61 8.44
CA ALA A 325 -8.43 17.49 7.72
C ALA A 325 -7.33 16.72 6.96
N HIS A 326 -7.15 15.42 7.20
CA HIS A 326 -6.05 14.66 6.63
C HIS A 326 -6.16 14.54 5.09
N PRO A 327 -5.09 14.86 4.32
CA PRO A 327 -5.13 14.86 2.85
C PRO A 327 -5.58 13.55 2.22
N ALA A 328 -5.08 12.41 2.69
CA ALA A 328 -5.49 11.08 2.20
C ALA A 328 -7.00 10.80 2.42
N LEU A 329 -7.56 11.17 3.57
CA LEU A 329 -9.00 10.98 3.85
C LEU A 329 -9.84 11.89 2.92
N GLN A 330 -9.42 13.14 2.76
CA GLN A 330 -10.08 14.09 1.85
C GLN A 330 -10.03 13.65 0.39
N ALA A 331 -8.94 13.00 -0.03
CA ALA A 331 -8.85 12.42 -1.36
C ALA A 331 -9.91 11.35 -1.60
N LEU A 332 -10.17 10.47 -0.62
CA LEU A 332 -11.23 9.47 -0.76
C LEU A 332 -12.63 10.09 -0.69
N VAL A 333 -12.85 11.06 0.19
CA VAL A 333 -14.14 11.80 0.29
C VAL A 333 -14.53 12.42 -1.04
N ARG A 334 -13.56 13.05 -1.71
CA ARG A 334 -13.77 13.73 -3.00
C ARG A 334 -13.69 12.79 -4.20
N TRP A 335 -13.31 11.53 -3.97
CA TRP A 335 -12.92 10.57 -4.99
C TRP A 335 -11.91 11.17 -5.99
N ASP A 336 -10.83 11.74 -5.44
CA ASP A 336 -9.75 12.41 -6.18
C ASP A 336 -8.38 11.73 -5.96
N PRO A 337 -8.22 10.45 -6.38
CA PRO A 337 -6.94 9.76 -6.26
C PRO A 337 -5.87 10.38 -7.17
N ALA A 338 -6.26 10.92 -8.33
CA ALA A 338 -5.32 11.56 -9.26
C ALA A 338 -4.74 12.86 -8.69
N GLY A 339 -5.58 13.72 -8.10
CA GLY A 339 -5.11 14.92 -7.43
C GLY A 339 -4.26 14.62 -6.20
N PHE A 340 -4.54 13.53 -5.48
CA PHE A 340 -3.67 13.04 -4.41
C PHE A 340 -2.29 12.62 -4.94
N ALA A 341 -2.24 11.76 -5.96
CA ALA A 341 -1.00 11.31 -6.58
C ALA A 341 -0.15 12.47 -7.11
N ALA A 342 -0.78 13.49 -7.70
CA ALA A 342 -0.09 14.68 -8.18
C ALA A 342 0.58 15.49 -7.06
N ARG A 343 -0.06 15.62 -5.89
CA ARG A 343 0.51 16.29 -4.71
C ARG A 343 1.66 15.49 -4.12
N GLU A 344 1.47 14.17 -3.96
CA GLU A 344 2.54 13.25 -3.54
C GLU A 344 3.77 13.36 -4.47
N ALA A 345 3.55 13.35 -5.78
CA ALA A 345 4.62 13.49 -6.75
C ALA A 345 5.42 14.80 -6.61
N ALA A 346 4.72 15.90 -6.29
CA ALA A 346 5.35 17.20 -6.08
C ALA A 346 6.23 17.20 -4.82
N GLN A 347 5.71 16.69 -3.69
CA GLN A 347 6.47 16.55 -2.45
C GLN A 347 7.69 15.65 -2.61
N ARG A 348 7.52 14.50 -3.30
CA ARG A 348 8.64 13.59 -3.58
C ARG A 348 9.69 14.22 -4.48
N ARG A 349 9.30 15.10 -5.41
CA ARG A 349 10.26 15.86 -6.23
C ARG A 349 11.12 16.78 -5.37
N GLU A 350 10.52 17.52 -4.46
CA GLU A 350 11.23 18.41 -3.52
C GLU A 350 12.17 17.63 -2.59
N ALA A 351 11.78 16.42 -2.18
CA ALA A 351 12.57 15.56 -1.30
C ALA A 351 13.61 14.67 -2.04
N HIS A 352 13.71 14.78 -3.37
CA HIS A 352 14.55 13.93 -4.22
C HIS A 352 14.21 12.42 -4.05
N LEU A 353 12.92 12.09 -3.99
CA LEU A 353 12.40 10.73 -3.79
C LEU A 353 11.75 10.17 -5.08
N PRO A 354 11.70 8.83 -5.24
CA PRO A 354 11.06 8.21 -6.39
C PRO A 354 9.58 8.58 -6.52
N PRO A 355 9.04 8.77 -7.75
CA PRO A 355 9.69 8.52 -9.03
C PRO A 355 10.39 9.74 -9.64
N ALA A 356 10.55 10.84 -8.89
CA ALA A 356 11.25 12.04 -9.36
C ALA A 356 12.79 11.87 -9.37
N SER A 357 13.30 10.98 -8.52
CA SER A 357 14.66 10.45 -8.57
C SER A 357 14.67 8.98 -8.96
N ARG A 358 15.85 8.45 -9.25
CA ARG A 358 16.12 7.01 -9.37
C ARG A 358 17.02 6.62 -8.22
N LEU A 359 16.69 5.52 -7.56
CA LEU A 359 17.36 5.12 -6.33
C LEU A 359 17.74 3.65 -6.41
N ALA A 360 18.84 3.28 -5.76
CA ALA A 360 19.20 1.90 -5.53
C ALA A 360 19.71 1.70 -4.11
N THR A 361 19.45 0.53 -3.54
CA THR A 361 20.07 0.10 -2.29
C THR A 361 21.19 -0.89 -2.59
N ILE A 362 22.33 -0.71 -1.92
CA ILE A 362 23.42 -1.67 -1.85
C ILE A 362 23.46 -2.19 -0.41
N THR A 363 23.37 -3.50 -0.22
CA THR A 363 23.37 -4.13 1.11
C THR A 363 24.34 -5.30 1.15
N GLY A 364 25.09 -5.44 2.23
CA GLY A 364 26.03 -6.53 2.49
C GLY A 364 26.91 -6.23 3.68
N GLU A 365 27.97 -7.02 3.88
CA GLU A 365 28.98 -6.71 4.91
C GLU A 365 29.60 -5.32 4.69
N PRO A 366 29.96 -4.58 5.75
CA PRO A 366 30.48 -3.20 5.63
C PRO A 366 31.59 -3.04 4.58
N GLY A 367 32.63 -3.89 4.63
CA GLY A 367 33.72 -3.85 3.65
C GLY A 367 33.26 -4.14 2.22
N ALA A 368 32.32 -5.07 2.04
CA ALA A 368 31.77 -5.39 0.73
C ALA A 368 30.98 -4.22 0.13
N VAL A 369 30.25 -3.46 0.96
CA VAL A 369 29.53 -2.26 0.55
C VAL A 369 30.50 -1.13 0.19
N ASP A 370 31.55 -0.89 0.99
CA ASP A 370 32.57 0.11 0.70
C ASP A 370 33.31 -0.17 -0.61
N ASP A 371 33.67 -1.43 -0.86
CA ASP A 371 34.25 -1.86 -2.13
C ASP A 371 33.30 -1.61 -3.30
N ALA A 372 32.00 -1.87 -3.13
CA ALA A 372 31.00 -1.65 -4.17
C ALA A 372 30.85 -0.16 -4.50
N LEU A 373 30.89 0.72 -3.50
CA LEU A 373 30.88 2.17 -3.70
C LEU A 373 32.16 2.67 -4.36
N THR A 374 33.32 2.10 -3.99
CA THR A 374 34.62 2.47 -4.59
C THR A 374 34.68 2.11 -6.07
N LEU A 375 34.06 1.01 -6.46
CA LEU A 375 33.95 0.57 -7.86
C LEU A 375 32.88 1.32 -8.65
N LEU A 376 31.96 2.04 -7.98
CA LEU A 376 30.85 2.71 -8.64
C LEU A 376 31.35 3.95 -9.38
N ALA A 377 31.31 3.91 -10.71
CA ALA A 377 31.50 5.10 -11.54
C ALA A 377 30.32 6.06 -11.31
N ALA A 378 30.56 7.09 -10.50
CA ALA A 378 29.51 7.99 -10.02
C ALA A 378 28.87 8.80 -11.18
N PRO A 379 27.56 8.62 -11.45
CA PRO A 379 26.83 9.48 -12.38
C PRO A 379 26.76 10.92 -11.88
N ALA A 380 26.44 11.86 -12.78
CA ALA A 380 26.19 13.24 -12.39
C ALA A 380 25.02 13.34 -11.38
N GLY A 381 25.22 14.11 -10.31
CA GLY A 381 24.22 14.30 -9.26
C GLY A 381 23.99 13.08 -8.36
N LEU A 382 24.95 12.16 -8.28
CA LEU A 382 24.90 11.04 -7.33
C LEU A 382 24.93 11.55 -5.88
N GLU A 383 23.90 11.21 -5.13
CA GLU A 383 23.85 11.35 -3.68
C GLU A 383 23.97 9.97 -3.03
N VAL A 384 24.77 9.88 -1.96
CA VAL A 384 24.97 8.65 -1.19
C VAL A 384 24.48 8.90 0.24
N LEU A 385 23.56 8.07 0.72
CA LEU A 385 22.97 8.14 2.05
C LEU A 385 23.31 6.87 2.84
N GLY A 386 23.80 7.03 4.06
CA GLY A 386 24.32 5.94 4.90
C GLY A 386 25.86 5.92 4.94
N PRO A 387 26.48 4.80 5.31
CA PRO A 387 25.87 3.50 5.62
C PRO A 387 25.03 3.54 6.91
N VAL A 388 23.99 2.72 6.95
CA VAL A 388 23.23 2.44 8.18
C VAL A 388 23.24 0.95 8.45
N ALA A 389 23.22 0.55 9.73
CA ALA A 389 23.06 -0.84 10.11
C ALA A 389 21.74 -1.39 9.53
N HIS A 390 21.79 -2.59 8.98
CA HIS A 390 20.65 -3.23 8.32
C HIS A 390 20.54 -4.71 8.72
N GLY A 391 19.31 -5.15 9.01
CA GLY A 391 19.07 -6.54 9.42
C GLY A 391 19.68 -6.88 10.79
N ALA A 392 19.63 -8.16 11.15
CA ALA A 392 20.16 -8.68 12.42
C ALA A 392 21.60 -9.20 12.31
N GLU A 393 22.12 -9.36 11.08
CA GLU A 393 23.37 -10.07 10.79
C GLU A 393 24.60 -9.15 10.63
N GLY A 394 24.53 -7.92 11.16
CA GLY A 394 25.64 -6.97 11.04
C GLY A 394 25.86 -6.42 9.63
N GLU A 395 24.90 -6.59 8.72
CA GLU A 395 24.95 -5.98 7.39
C GLU A 395 24.85 -4.45 7.49
N SER A 396 25.42 -3.78 6.48
CA SER A 396 25.24 -2.37 6.25
C SER A 396 24.43 -2.15 4.98
N ARG A 397 23.68 -1.05 4.94
CA ARG A 397 22.97 -0.60 3.75
C ARG A 397 23.36 0.83 3.42
N VAL A 398 23.61 1.05 2.14
CA VAL A 398 23.74 2.37 1.54
C VAL A 398 22.63 2.55 0.52
N VAL A 399 22.11 3.77 0.46
CA VAL A 399 21.18 4.22 -0.56
C VAL A 399 21.92 5.16 -1.49
N VAL A 400 21.92 4.86 -2.78
CA VAL A 400 22.41 5.76 -3.81
C VAL A 400 21.21 6.30 -4.59
N ARG A 401 21.20 7.60 -4.90
CA ARG A 401 20.14 8.19 -5.71
C ARG A 401 20.69 9.24 -6.66
N VAL A 402 20.03 9.38 -7.80
CA VAL A 402 20.34 10.37 -8.85
C VAL A 402 19.05 11.05 -9.32
N PRO A 403 19.14 12.25 -9.91
CA PRO A 403 18.02 12.81 -10.68
C PRO A 403 17.55 11.81 -11.74
N ARG A 404 16.24 11.73 -11.98
CA ARG A 404 15.65 10.72 -12.88
C ARG A 404 16.31 10.66 -14.27
N ALA A 405 16.77 11.81 -14.80
CA ALA A 405 17.46 11.88 -16.09
C ALA A 405 18.73 11.01 -16.15
N HIS A 406 19.42 10.80 -15.03
CA HIS A 406 20.63 9.98 -14.91
C HIS A 406 20.34 8.54 -14.47
N GLY A 407 19.06 8.13 -14.41
CA GLY A 407 18.65 6.79 -13.98
C GLY A 407 19.29 5.65 -14.77
N VAL A 408 19.28 5.77 -16.10
CA VAL A 408 19.87 4.76 -16.99
C VAL A 408 21.38 4.62 -16.77
N GLU A 409 22.06 5.74 -16.53
CA GLU A 409 23.49 5.77 -16.22
C GLU A 409 23.78 5.08 -14.89
N LEU A 410 23.00 5.38 -13.84
CA LEU A 410 23.09 4.69 -12.55
C LEU A 410 22.89 3.18 -12.69
N SER A 411 21.82 2.73 -13.37
CA SER A 411 21.57 1.30 -13.56
C SER A 411 22.71 0.60 -14.31
N ARG A 412 23.29 1.24 -15.33
CA ARG A 412 24.45 0.72 -16.05
C ARG A 412 25.68 0.62 -15.16
N ALA A 413 25.97 1.66 -14.39
CA ALA A 413 27.10 1.70 -13.47
C ALA A 413 26.99 0.61 -12.39
N LEU A 414 25.80 0.41 -11.82
CA LEU A 414 25.54 -0.66 -10.85
C LEU A 414 25.69 -2.07 -11.46
N GLY A 415 25.22 -2.27 -12.70
CA GLY A 415 25.42 -3.52 -13.43
C GLY A 415 26.91 -3.82 -13.66
N GLU A 416 27.70 -2.80 -13.97
CA GLU A 416 29.14 -2.90 -14.14
C GLU A 416 29.86 -3.23 -12.81
N VAL A 417 29.46 -2.59 -11.70
CA VAL A 417 29.94 -2.94 -10.35
C VAL A 417 29.70 -4.42 -10.07
N GLN A 418 28.47 -4.92 -10.28
CA GLN A 418 28.16 -6.34 -10.05
C GLN A 418 29.01 -7.27 -10.92
N ARG A 419 29.24 -6.90 -12.18
CA ARG A 419 30.08 -7.66 -13.12
C ARG A 419 31.54 -7.74 -12.66
N VAL A 420 32.13 -6.61 -12.28
CA VAL A 420 33.53 -6.54 -11.81
C VAL A 420 33.72 -7.30 -10.51
N ARG A 421 32.82 -7.12 -9.53
CA ARG A 421 32.85 -7.85 -8.25
C ARG A 421 32.77 -9.35 -8.46
N SER A 422 31.85 -9.81 -9.31
CA SER A 422 31.71 -11.23 -9.65
C SER A 422 32.96 -11.80 -10.31
N ALA A 423 33.56 -11.08 -11.27
CA ALA A 423 34.79 -11.50 -11.94
C ALA A 423 35.99 -11.61 -10.98
N ARG A 424 36.05 -10.73 -9.98
CA ARG A 424 37.11 -10.70 -8.94
C ARG A 424 36.82 -11.62 -7.76
N LYS A 425 35.66 -12.31 -7.72
CA LYS A 425 35.20 -13.14 -6.60
C LYS A 425 35.21 -12.38 -5.26
N LEU A 426 34.84 -11.11 -5.28
CA LEU A 426 34.65 -10.32 -4.06
C LEU A 426 33.39 -10.77 -3.33
N ASP A 427 33.27 -10.40 -2.06
CA ASP A 427 32.12 -10.74 -1.22
C ASP A 427 30.80 -10.26 -1.85
N ALA A 428 29.72 -10.99 -1.60
CA ALA A 428 28.45 -10.70 -2.24
C ALA A 428 27.84 -9.40 -1.70
N VAL A 429 27.27 -8.61 -2.60
CA VAL A 429 26.37 -7.50 -2.25
C VAL A 429 25.05 -7.68 -2.96
N ARG A 430 23.97 -7.30 -2.29
CA ARG A 430 22.63 -7.21 -2.88
C ARG A 430 22.43 -5.79 -3.38
N ILE A 431 22.24 -5.65 -4.69
CA ILE A 431 21.86 -4.40 -5.34
C ILE A 431 20.40 -4.49 -5.77
N GLN A 432 19.58 -3.54 -5.34
CA GLN A 432 18.18 -3.43 -5.74
C GLN A 432 17.92 -2.02 -6.25
N VAL A 433 17.47 -1.91 -7.50
CA VAL A 433 17.06 -0.63 -8.13
C VAL A 433 15.59 -0.40 -7.86
N ASP A 434 15.25 0.84 -7.53
CA ASP A 434 13.91 1.31 -7.18
C ASP A 434 13.14 0.36 -6.24
N PRO A 435 13.71 -0.05 -5.08
CA PRO A 435 13.00 -0.83 -4.07
C PRO A 435 11.68 -0.20 -3.66
N SER A 436 10.70 -1.06 -3.36
CA SER A 436 9.49 -0.70 -2.63
C SER A 436 9.90 -0.29 -1.20
N LEU A 437 10.07 1.01 -0.96
CA LEU A 437 10.51 1.61 0.31
C LEU A 437 9.36 1.90 1.28
#